data_AF-A0A7X2TDL3-F1
#
_entry.id   AF-A0A7X2TDL3-F1
#
_cell.length_a   1.000
_cell.length_b   1.000
_cell.length_c   1.000
_cell.angle_alpha   90.00
_cell.angle_beta   90.00
_cell.angle_gamma   90.00
#
_symmetry.space_group_name_H-M   'P 1'
#
loop_
_entity.id
_entity.type
_entity.pdbx_description
1 polymer ?
#
loop_
_entity_poly.entity_id
_entity_poly.type
_entity_poly.pdbx_seq_one_letter_code
_entity_poly.pdbx_strand_id
1 'polypeptide(L)'
;MTTRQLAEKLDIVPATVTVYENGKQPIPYDVAVKLADILEIEASLLYDDFSRFLAVPYTEVLKSVRTALGLSQKAFAERIEIVPSYYYKIEEGNRRPSRKVYQKIYAALETTSLQTSLLGEHPLQ
;
A
#
# COMPACT_ATOMS: atom_id res chain seq x y z
N MET A 1 -27.49 -4.77 6.54
CA MET A 1 -26.45 -5.40 7.38
C MET A 1 -26.07 -4.44 8.50
N THR A 2 -25.88 -4.91 9.73
CA THR A 2 -25.45 -4.08 10.88
C THR A 2 -23.94 -4.14 11.08
N THR A 3 -23.36 -3.18 11.82
CA THR A 3 -21.93 -3.18 12.20
C THR A 3 -21.51 -4.49 12.87
N ARG A 4 -22.36 -5.08 13.72
CA ARG A 4 -22.08 -6.39 14.36
C ARG A 4 -22.06 -7.54 13.35
N GLN A 5 -23.06 -7.61 12.48
CA GLN A 5 -23.12 -8.64 11.42
C GLN A 5 -21.93 -8.52 10.47
N LEU A 6 -21.50 -7.30 10.17
CA LEU A 6 -20.33 -7.07 9.32
C LEU A 6 -19.03 -7.50 10.02
N ALA A 7 -18.89 -7.15 11.30
CA ALA A 7 -17.75 -7.56 12.11
C ALA A 7 -17.61 -9.08 12.22
N GLU A 8 -18.73 -9.79 12.42
CA GLU A 8 -18.79 -11.26 12.41
C GLU A 8 -18.32 -11.84 11.08
N LYS A 9 -18.79 -11.30 9.95
CA LYS A 9 -18.35 -11.75 8.61
C LYS A 9 -16.87 -11.46 8.36
N LEU A 10 -16.36 -10.35 8.87
CA LEU A 10 -14.96 -9.96 8.75
C LEU A 10 -14.03 -10.71 9.70
N ASP A 11 -14.57 -11.38 10.73
CA ASP A 11 -13.80 -11.97 11.84
C ASP A 11 -12.96 -10.93 12.60
N ILE A 12 -13.59 -9.79 12.91
CA ILE A 12 -12.99 -8.71 13.69
C ILE A 12 -13.96 -8.20 14.76
N VAL A 13 -13.45 -7.44 15.73
CA VAL A 13 -14.31 -6.86 16.77
C VAL A 13 -15.17 -5.72 16.18
N PRO A 14 -16.45 -5.57 16.60
CA PRO A 14 -17.33 -4.51 16.08
C PRO A 14 -16.77 -3.09 16.24
N ALA A 15 -16.01 -2.84 17.30
CA ALA A 15 -15.35 -1.56 17.51
C ALA A 15 -14.37 -1.20 16.37
N THR A 16 -13.70 -2.20 15.78
CA THR A 16 -12.79 -1.99 14.64
C THR A 16 -13.56 -1.58 13.38
N VAL A 17 -14.74 -2.18 13.13
CA VAL A 17 -15.62 -1.74 12.03
C VAL A 17 -16.03 -0.29 12.22
N THR A 18 -16.44 0.10 13.44
CA THR A 18 -16.78 1.49 13.76
C THR A 18 -15.62 2.45 13.56
N VAL A 19 -14.38 2.02 13.81
CA VAL A 19 -13.18 2.84 13.52
C VAL A 19 -13.03 3.08 12.02
N TYR A 20 -13.30 2.08 11.18
CA TYR A 20 -13.28 2.23 9.72
C TYR A 20 -14.42 3.12 9.21
N GLU A 21 -15.65 2.87 9.66
CA GLU A 21 -16.84 3.65 9.29
C GLU A 21 -16.69 5.14 9.59
N ASN A 22 -16.04 5.47 10.72
CA ASN A 22 -15.78 6.86 11.11
C ASN A 22 -14.50 7.46 10.49
N GLY A 23 -13.80 6.72 9.62
CA GLY A 23 -12.56 7.20 8.99
C GLY A 23 -11.40 7.44 9.95
N LYS A 24 -11.43 6.89 11.17
CA LYS A 24 -10.40 7.13 12.19
C LYS A 24 -9.11 6.36 11.93
N GLN A 25 -9.20 5.22 11.23
CA GLN A 25 -8.05 4.47 10.74
C GLN A 25 -8.31 3.99 9.31
N PRO A 26 -7.28 3.91 8.47
CA PRO A 26 -7.42 3.36 7.13
C PRO A 26 -7.78 1.88 7.19
N ILE A 27 -8.61 1.44 6.26
CA ILE A 27 -8.95 0.03 6.09
C ILE A 27 -7.70 -0.70 5.58
N PRO A 28 -7.24 -1.79 6.24
CA PRO A 28 -6.15 -2.60 5.70
C PRO A 28 -6.56 -3.23 4.36
N TYR A 29 -5.65 -3.33 3.39
CA TYR A 29 -5.96 -3.86 2.06
C TYR A 29 -6.66 -5.22 2.10
N ASP A 30 -6.19 -6.18 2.91
CA ASP A 30 -6.81 -7.51 2.96
C ASP A 30 -8.24 -7.44 3.52
N VAL A 31 -8.49 -6.50 4.44
CA VAL A 31 -9.82 -6.22 4.98
C VAL A 31 -10.69 -5.51 3.93
N ALA A 32 -10.12 -4.59 3.14
CA ALA A 32 -10.82 -3.92 2.06
C ALA A 32 -11.29 -4.90 0.98
N VAL A 33 -10.43 -5.85 0.58
CA VAL A 33 -10.79 -6.92 -0.36
C VAL A 33 -11.92 -7.79 0.19
N LYS A 34 -11.82 -8.25 1.44
CA LYS A 34 -12.86 -9.07 2.07
C LYS A 34 -14.17 -8.30 2.28
N LEU A 35 -14.09 -7.02 2.65
CA LEU A 35 -15.24 -6.15 2.85
C LEU A 35 -15.98 -5.90 1.53
N ALA A 36 -15.24 -5.68 0.44
CA ALA A 36 -15.80 -5.50 -0.90
C ALA A 36 -16.58 -6.73 -1.36
N ASP A 37 -16.02 -7.92 -1.14
CA ASP A 37 -16.68 -9.21 -1.42
C ASP A 37 -18.00 -9.36 -0.63
N ILE A 38 -17.98 -9.06 0.68
CA ILE A 38 -19.19 -9.10 1.53
C ILE A 38 -20.26 -8.10 1.08
N LEU A 39 -19.85 -6.93 0.60
CA LEU A 39 -20.74 -5.85 0.19
C LEU A 39 -21.15 -5.92 -1.29
N GLU A 40 -20.56 -6.84 -2.06
CA GLU A 40 -20.75 -6.98 -3.51
C GLU A 40 -20.44 -5.66 -4.27
N ILE A 41 -19.33 -5.00 -3.90
CA ILE A 41 -18.85 -3.77 -4.55
C ILE A 41 -17.42 -3.93 -5.07
N GLU A 42 -17.00 -3.02 -5.95
CA GLU A 42 -15.62 -2.91 -6.41
C GLU A 42 -14.68 -2.56 -5.25
N ALA A 43 -13.66 -3.39 -5.00
CA ALA A 43 -12.72 -3.20 -3.88
C ALA A 43 -11.92 -1.89 -3.99
N SER A 44 -11.69 -1.40 -5.20
CA SER A 44 -11.01 -0.12 -5.45
C SER A 44 -11.72 1.08 -4.84
N LEU A 45 -13.03 0.98 -4.56
CA LEU A 45 -13.80 2.01 -3.87
C LEU A 45 -13.38 2.17 -2.40
N LEU A 46 -12.75 1.14 -1.81
CA LEU A 46 -12.29 1.12 -0.43
C LEU A 46 -10.78 1.37 -0.29
N TYR A 47 -10.06 1.52 -1.40
CA TYR A 47 -8.61 1.67 -1.38
C TYR A 47 -8.17 3.10 -1.11
N ASP A 48 -7.30 3.25 -0.12
CA ASP A 48 -6.40 4.40 0.00
C ASP A 48 -5.15 4.22 -0.88
N ASP A 49 -4.26 5.20 -0.90
CA ASP A 49 -3.10 5.19 -1.80
C ASP A 49 -2.15 4.01 -1.56
N PHE A 50 -1.96 3.61 -0.30
CA PHE A 50 -1.18 2.42 0.02
C PHE A 50 -1.85 1.15 -0.51
N SER A 51 -3.18 1.04 -0.38
CA SER A 51 -3.95 -0.09 -0.89
C SER A 51 -3.92 -0.14 -2.42
N ARG A 52 -4.01 1.01 -3.09
CA ARG A 52 -3.84 1.11 -4.56
C ARG A 52 -2.46 0.67 -5.01
N PHE A 53 -1.41 1.09 -4.29
CA PHE A 53 -0.05 0.65 -4.53
C PHE A 53 0.07 -0.88 -4.41
N LEU A 54 -0.62 -1.51 -3.47
CA LEU A 54 -0.59 -2.97 -3.30
C LEU A 54 -1.44 -3.72 -4.34
N ALA A 55 -2.43 -3.05 -4.94
CA ALA A 55 -3.33 -3.63 -5.93
C ALA A 55 -2.70 -3.75 -7.34
N VAL A 56 -1.62 -3.02 -7.60
CA VAL A 56 -0.88 -3.06 -8.87
C VAL A 56 0.35 -3.98 -8.76
N PRO A 57 1.01 -4.38 -9.87
CA PRO A 57 2.27 -5.12 -9.82
C PRO A 57 3.43 -4.23 -9.32
N TYR A 58 3.36 -3.84 -8.05
CA TYR A 58 4.27 -2.87 -7.45
C TYR A 58 5.72 -3.33 -7.44
N THR A 59 5.98 -4.63 -7.45
CA THR A 59 7.33 -5.20 -7.57
C THR A 59 8.01 -4.76 -8.86
N GLU A 60 7.30 -4.86 -9.99
CA GLU A 60 7.79 -4.44 -11.31
C GLU A 60 7.89 -2.92 -11.42
N VAL A 61 6.95 -2.19 -10.81
CA VAL A 61 7.00 -0.73 -10.74
C VAL A 61 8.23 -0.27 -9.96
N LEU A 62 8.47 -0.83 -8.77
CA LEU A 62 9.64 -0.51 -7.96
C LEU A 62 10.96 -0.82 -8.69
N LYS A 63 11.03 -1.99 -9.33
CA LYS A 63 12.18 -2.38 -10.15
C LYS A 63 12.43 -1.38 -11.28
N SER A 64 11.38 -0.99 -12.00
CA SER A 64 11.46 -0.04 -13.13
C SER A 64 11.89 1.35 -12.68
N VAL A 65 11.32 1.85 -11.58
CA VAL A 65 11.71 3.14 -10.99
C VAL A 65 13.17 3.11 -10.55
N ARG A 66 13.58 2.05 -9.85
CA ARG A 66 14.96 1.88 -9.41
C ARG A 66 15.96 1.81 -10.56
N THR A 67 15.64 1.08 -11.64
CA THR A 67 16.54 0.97 -12.81
C THR A 67 16.59 2.27 -13.61
N ALA A 68 15.47 3.00 -13.74
CA ALA A 68 15.45 4.33 -14.34
C ALA A 68 16.34 5.33 -13.57
N LEU A 69 16.46 5.15 -12.26
CA LEU A 69 17.39 5.89 -11.39
C LEU A 69 18.86 5.44 -11.49
N GLY A 70 19.16 4.36 -12.22
CA GLY A 70 20.50 3.77 -12.31
C GLY A 70 20.98 3.14 -10.99
N LEU A 71 20.07 2.77 -10.09
CA LEU A 71 20.41 2.29 -8.74
C LEU A 71 20.43 0.76 -8.65
N SER A 72 21.37 0.24 -7.88
CA SER A 72 21.28 -1.12 -7.37
C SER A 72 20.17 -1.23 -6.31
N GLN A 73 19.65 -2.43 -6.07
CA GLN A 73 18.69 -2.69 -5.00
C GLN A 73 19.25 -2.26 -3.62
N LYS A 74 20.55 -2.47 -3.37
CA LYS A 74 21.24 -1.97 -2.17
C LYS A 74 21.20 -0.45 -2.07
N ALA A 75 21.60 0.26 -3.13
CA ALA A 75 21.65 1.72 -3.13
C ALA A 75 20.25 2.35 -3.00
N PHE A 76 19.23 1.71 -3.59
CA PHE A 76 17.84 2.13 -3.42
C PHE A 76 17.35 1.92 -1.98
N ALA A 77 17.63 0.76 -1.39
CA ALA A 77 17.29 0.48 0.01
C ALA A 77 17.92 1.48 0.98
N GLU A 78 19.19 1.82 0.77
CA GLU A 78 19.90 2.85 1.55
C GLU A 78 19.26 4.23 1.38
N ARG A 79 18.88 4.61 0.14
CA ARG A 79 18.20 5.87 -0.15
C ARG A 79 16.84 6.00 0.55
N ILE A 80 16.07 4.92 0.61
CA ILE A 80 14.79 4.89 1.33
C ILE A 80 14.96 4.51 2.80
N GLU A 81 16.20 4.43 3.30
CA GLU A 81 16.55 4.14 4.69
C GLU A 81 15.90 2.85 5.23
N ILE A 82 16.04 1.75 4.51
CA ILE A 82 15.70 0.40 4.97
C ILE A 82 16.86 -0.57 4.74
N VAL A 83 16.81 -1.70 5.43
CA VAL A 83 17.84 -2.75 5.28
C VAL A 83 17.78 -3.34 3.86
N PRO A 84 18.91 -3.45 3.13
CA PRO A 84 18.94 -4.02 1.79
C PRO A 84 18.30 -5.40 1.66
N SER A 85 18.56 -6.29 2.63
CA SER A 85 17.97 -7.64 2.67
C SER A 85 16.45 -7.65 2.73
N TYR A 86 15.86 -6.60 3.32
CA TYR A 86 14.42 -6.43 3.38
C TYR A 86 13.87 -5.87 2.07
N TYR A 87 14.57 -4.93 1.42
CA TYR A 87 14.17 -4.42 0.11
C TYR A 87 14.21 -5.50 -0.98
N TYR A 88 15.22 -6.37 -0.99
CA TYR A 88 15.28 -7.51 -1.94
C TYR A 88 14.00 -8.34 -1.90
N LYS A 89 13.53 -8.70 -0.70
CA LYS A 89 12.29 -9.48 -0.55
C LYS A 89 11.05 -8.71 -1.01
N ILE A 90 11.04 -7.38 -0.87
CA ILE A 90 9.94 -6.56 -1.37
C ILE A 90 9.91 -6.56 -2.90
N GLU A 91 11.03 -6.24 -3.54
CA GLU A 91 11.09 -6.14 -5.01
C GLU A 91 10.92 -7.51 -5.69
N GLU A 92 11.33 -8.61 -5.06
CA GLU A 92 11.09 -9.97 -5.56
C GLU A 92 9.66 -10.48 -5.28
N GLY A 93 8.82 -9.72 -4.59
CA GLY A 93 7.46 -10.15 -4.22
C GLY A 93 7.40 -11.17 -3.08
N ASN A 94 8.55 -11.53 -2.49
CA ASN A 94 8.66 -12.43 -1.35
C ASN A 94 8.16 -11.80 -0.03
N ARG A 95 7.97 -10.48 0.02
CA ARG A 95 7.50 -9.77 1.22
C ARG A 95 6.71 -8.51 0.88
N ARG A 96 5.52 -8.38 1.45
CA ARG A 96 4.74 -7.14 1.39
C ARG A 96 5.43 -6.01 2.17
N PRO A 97 5.55 -4.79 1.61
CA PRO A 97 6.03 -3.64 2.35
C PRO A 97 5.00 -3.18 3.39
N SER A 98 5.45 -2.53 4.45
CA SER A 98 4.54 -1.86 5.39
C SER A 98 4.14 -0.47 4.88
N ARG A 99 3.09 0.12 5.46
CA ARG A 99 2.70 1.52 5.22
C ARG A 99 3.87 2.49 5.45
N LYS A 100 4.67 2.25 6.49
CA LYS A 100 5.86 3.06 6.79
C LYS A 100 6.94 2.97 5.71
N VAL A 101 7.11 1.78 5.13
CA VAL A 101 8.08 1.56 4.04
C VAL A 101 7.58 2.22 2.76
N TYR A 102 6.28 2.10 2.46
CA TYR A 102 5.64 2.82 1.37
C TYR A 102 5.85 4.34 1.45
N GLN A 103 5.66 4.93 2.63
CA GLN A 103 5.91 6.36 2.86
C GLN A 103 7.36 6.76 2.59
N LYS A 104 8.33 5.93 3.03
CA LYS A 104 9.76 6.16 2.75
C LYS A 104 10.08 6.07 1.25
N ILE A 105 9.47 5.13 0.54
CA ILE A 105 9.61 5.01 -0.91
C ILE A 105 9.09 6.28 -1.58
N TYR A 106 7.87 6.71 -1.26
CA TYR A 106 7.29 7.91 -1.84
C TYR A 106 8.14 9.15 -1.57
N ALA A 107 8.52 9.40 -0.32
CA ALA A 107 9.35 10.54 0.05
C ALA A 107 10.68 10.60 -0.74
N ALA A 108 11.33 9.46 -0.96
CA ALA A 108 12.56 9.40 -1.75
C ALA A 108 12.33 9.68 -3.25
N LEU A 109 11.15 9.36 -3.79
CA LEU A 109 10.82 9.63 -5.19
C LEU A 109 10.40 11.08 -5.42
N GLU A 110 9.72 11.70 -4.45
CA GLU A 110 9.35 13.12 -4.50
C GLU A 110 10.59 14.02 -4.56
N THR A 111 11.59 13.73 -3.73
CA THR A 111 12.88 14.47 -3.72
C THR A 111 13.68 14.34 -5.00
N THR A 112 13.36 13.37 -5.87
CA THR A 112 14.08 13.14 -7.13
C THR A 112 13.35 13.74 -8.34
N SER A 113 12.25 14.50 -8.15
CA SER A 113 11.41 15.09 -9.22
C SER A 113 10.83 14.08 -10.24
N LEU A 114 10.77 12.80 -9.88
CA LEU A 114 10.22 11.72 -10.72
C LEU A 114 8.71 11.48 -10.47
N GLN A 115 7.99 12.49 -9.98
CA GLN A 115 6.60 12.32 -9.50
C GLN A 115 5.59 11.87 -10.58
N THR A 116 5.86 12.01 -11.88
CA THR A 116 4.74 12.29 -12.81
C THR A 116 4.37 11.23 -13.84
N SER A 117 4.64 9.94 -13.65
CA SER A 117 4.01 8.95 -14.56
C SER A 117 3.79 7.53 -14.04
N LEU A 118 4.51 7.08 -13.01
CA LEU A 118 4.58 5.64 -12.72
C LEU A 118 3.78 5.16 -11.50
N LEU A 119 3.30 6.06 -10.64
CA LEU A 119 2.69 5.68 -9.34
C LEU A 119 1.22 6.08 -9.15
N GLY A 120 0.58 6.64 -10.18
CA GLY A 120 -0.81 7.12 -10.12
C GLY A 120 -0.88 8.54 -9.58
N GLU A 121 -1.65 9.38 -10.26
CA GLU A 121 -1.75 10.81 -9.97
C GLU A 121 -2.56 11.08 -8.70
N HIS A 122 -1.96 10.92 -7.52
CA HIS A 122 -2.54 11.40 -6.28
C HIS A 122 -1.47 12.08 -5.42
N PRO A 123 -1.41 13.43 -5.45
CA PRO A 123 -0.67 14.18 -4.45
C PRO A 123 -1.25 13.86 -3.07
N LEU A 124 -0.39 13.60 -2.09
CA LEU A 124 -0.77 13.54 -0.69
C LEU A 124 -1.28 14.93 -0.29
N GLN A 125 -2.58 15.07 -0.05
CA GLN A 125 -3.15 16.21 0.67
C GLN A 125 -3.01 16.00 2.19
#